data_AF-A0A9P5N5B8-F1
#
_entry.id   AF-A0A9P5N5B8-F1
#
_cell.length_a   1.000
_cell.length_b   1.000
_cell.length_c   1.000
_cell.angle_alpha   90.00
_cell.angle_beta   90.00
_cell.angle_gamma   90.00
#
_symmetry.space_group_name_H-M   'P 1'
#
loop_
_entity.id
_entity.type
_entity.pdbx_description
1 polymer ?
#
loop_
_entity_poly.entity_id
_entity_poly.type
_entity_poly.pdbx_seq_one_letter_code
_entity_poly.pdbx_strand_id
1 'polypeptide(L)'
;MAFTTLLLCAFSLGLLSHGQPEAVRNHNSSDLLYTCNKIAAAISGASQVFFPLTPEYLFDIEHAYSSSNEASACLVEPGSAEDVGEILRILGSTRTPFAVKGGGHATNPGFSSTRGVQIAMSRFNEIKIGLTSGTVEVGAGLTWDQVYEVLELTGVNVVGGRVSGIGVAGFTLGGGYSYLSNQYGLAVDNIAGYELVLPNGTVTIVTSDDDDLWFGLRGGLNNFGIVTQFMFQSHPQGDIWAGFIYYSENELDAIKEVLVNFQQKNDDKAVLIVSLAYSLDQGVYCTIIYFYDAPTPSDIFEDFLAIPAAEGNVSTTSFSDFVQSLNPQPEFNGLRTFYNAAPVTQYSPAVFDAFVNQTKFWGAHLSTLDKNVTVISALEPFDKGLFSHGSGSAYPTLSSLLTLPSNGPTSHSIKQWPLRYATSLADGQNVSRAALYPNYALFGTPLEDMYGGNVERLQKIKAAVDPEDVMGLAGGWKF
;
A
#
# COMPACT_ATOMS: atom_id res chain seq x y z
N MET A 1 10.52 -54.61 6.98
CA MET A 1 9.30 -54.80 7.79
C MET A 1 9.17 -53.57 8.67
N ALA A 2 8.02 -52.92 8.62
CA ALA A 2 7.76 -51.55 9.06
C ALA A 2 8.07 -51.27 10.55
N PHE A 3 8.51 -50.05 10.83
CA PHE A 3 8.12 -49.35 12.06
C PHE A 3 7.73 -47.91 11.70
N THR A 4 6.42 -47.72 11.68
CA THR A 4 5.71 -46.45 11.68
C THR A 4 5.86 -45.84 13.07
N THR A 5 6.45 -44.66 13.19
CA THR A 5 6.42 -43.88 14.42
C THR A 5 5.78 -42.52 14.14
N LEU A 6 4.54 -42.42 14.62
CA LEU A 6 3.74 -41.21 14.74
C LEU A 6 4.55 -40.16 15.54
N LEU A 7 4.87 -39.01 14.94
CA LEU A 7 5.33 -37.84 15.69
C LEU A 7 4.16 -36.86 15.77
N LEU A 8 3.54 -36.76 16.95
CA LEU A 8 2.65 -35.65 17.29
C LEU A 8 3.49 -34.36 17.29
N CYS A 9 3.25 -33.47 16.33
CA CYS A 9 3.67 -32.08 16.43
C CYS A 9 2.81 -31.36 17.48
N ALA A 10 3.36 -31.19 18.68
CA ALA A 10 2.85 -30.22 19.64
C ALA A 10 3.21 -28.81 19.14
N PHE A 11 2.20 -27.99 18.83
CA PHE A 11 2.37 -26.56 18.60
C PHE A 11 2.78 -25.89 19.92
N SER A 12 4.05 -25.51 20.06
CA SER A 12 4.45 -24.53 21.07
C SER A 12 4.21 -23.13 20.53
N LEU A 13 3.09 -22.51 20.90
CA LEU A 13 2.86 -21.07 20.77
C LEU A 13 3.90 -20.32 21.62
N GLY A 14 5.01 -19.93 21.00
CA GLY A 14 5.94 -18.96 21.58
C GLY A 14 5.37 -17.55 21.43
N LEU A 15 4.59 -17.10 22.42
CA LEU A 15 4.24 -15.69 22.60
C LEU A 15 5.50 -14.89 22.96
N LEU A 16 6.23 -14.40 21.95
CA LEU A 16 7.24 -13.36 22.14
C LEU A 16 6.54 -12.00 22.07
N SER A 17 6.19 -11.48 23.25
CA SER A 17 5.63 -10.15 23.44
C SER A 17 6.61 -9.08 22.95
N HIS A 18 6.38 -8.54 21.76
CA HIS A 18 6.96 -7.25 21.37
C HIS A 18 6.12 -6.14 22.02
N GLY A 19 6.79 -5.11 22.53
CA GLY A 19 6.19 -4.05 23.34
C GLY A 19 4.92 -3.49 22.71
N GLN A 20 3.80 -3.68 23.41
CA GLN A 20 2.46 -3.29 22.99
C GLN A 20 2.21 -1.79 23.22
N PRO A 21 1.39 -1.14 22.38
CA PRO A 21 0.68 0.07 22.78
C PRO A 21 -0.16 -0.23 24.03
N GLU A 22 -0.18 0.67 25.02
CA GLU A 22 -0.88 0.49 26.31
C GLU A 22 -2.37 0.14 26.16
N ALA A 23 -3.02 0.56 25.05
CA ALA A 23 -4.44 0.36 24.80
C ALA A 23 -4.89 -1.11 24.70
N VAL A 24 -4.03 -2.04 24.26
CA VAL A 24 -4.40 -3.46 24.09
C VAL A 24 -4.29 -4.25 25.41
N ARG A 25 -3.56 -3.75 26.42
CA ARG A 25 -3.38 -4.45 27.71
C ARG A 25 -4.61 -4.41 28.62
N ASN A 26 -5.55 -3.49 28.38
CA ASN A 26 -6.60 -3.17 29.35
C ASN A 26 -7.95 -3.86 29.09
N HIS A 27 -8.14 -4.58 27.98
CA HIS A 27 -9.38 -5.31 27.70
C HIS A 27 -9.21 -6.80 27.94
N ASN A 28 -10.03 -7.37 28.83
CA ASN A 28 -10.09 -8.81 29.00
C ASN A 28 -10.93 -9.45 27.87
N SER A 29 -10.85 -10.78 27.71
CA SER A 29 -11.58 -11.48 26.65
C SER A 29 -13.11 -11.37 26.77
N SER A 30 -13.65 -11.19 27.98
CA SER A 30 -15.09 -10.98 28.18
C SER A 30 -15.57 -9.62 27.67
N ASP A 31 -14.75 -8.57 27.79
CA ASP A 31 -15.09 -7.22 27.31
C ASP A 31 -15.16 -7.18 25.77
N LEU A 32 -14.21 -7.83 25.10
CA LEU A 32 -14.20 -7.94 23.65
C LEU A 32 -15.40 -8.72 23.12
N LEU A 33 -15.72 -9.85 23.75
CA LEU A 33 -16.88 -10.66 23.36
C LEU A 33 -18.20 -9.93 23.60
N TYR A 34 -18.29 -9.13 24.67
CA TYR A 34 -19.44 -8.25 24.91
C TYR A 34 -19.61 -7.25 23.76
N THR A 35 -18.53 -6.56 23.36
CA THR A 35 -18.57 -5.61 22.23
C THR A 35 -18.99 -6.30 20.94
N CYS A 36 -18.42 -7.46 20.60
CA CYS A 36 -18.78 -8.23 19.41
C CYS A 36 -20.27 -8.60 19.38
N ASN A 37 -20.82 -9.07 20.50
CA ASN A 37 -22.25 -9.40 20.59
C ASN A 37 -23.14 -8.16 20.52
N LYS A 38 -22.69 -7.03 21.11
CA LYS A 38 -23.40 -5.76 21.03
C LYS A 38 -23.47 -5.25 19.58
N ILE A 39 -22.39 -5.39 18.81
CA ILE A 39 -22.37 -5.09 17.37
C ILE A 39 -23.34 -6.01 16.62
N ALA A 40 -23.24 -7.33 16.84
CA ALA A 40 -24.10 -8.31 16.16
C ALA A 40 -25.60 -8.08 16.39
N ALA A 41 -25.98 -7.53 17.56
CA ALA A 41 -27.36 -7.21 17.89
C ALA A 41 -27.87 -5.87 17.33
N ALA A 42 -26.96 -4.97 16.91
CA ALA A 42 -27.30 -3.60 16.53
C ALA A 42 -27.29 -3.37 15.01
N ILE A 43 -26.41 -4.07 14.28
CA ILE A 43 -26.27 -3.94 12.83
C ILE A 43 -27.45 -4.57 12.07
N SER A 44 -27.70 -4.08 10.86
CA SER A 44 -28.76 -4.56 9.97
C SER A 44 -28.48 -5.97 9.41
N GLY A 45 -29.50 -6.56 8.78
CA GLY A 45 -29.36 -7.86 8.10
C GLY A 45 -28.48 -7.84 6.84
N ALA A 46 -28.01 -6.66 6.39
CA ALA A 46 -27.00 -6.56 5.34
C ALA A 46 -25.58 -6.85 5.87
N SER A 47 -25.39 -6.73 7.18
CA SER A 47 -24.12 -6.90 7.87
C SER A 47 -24.04 -8.22 8.63
N GLN A 48 -22.82 -8.66 8.93
CA GLN A 48 -22.63 -9.89 9.69
C GLN A 48 -21.40 -9.82 10.61
N VAL A 49 -21.50 -10.49 11.77
CA VAL A 49 -20.37 -10.71 12.69
C VAL A 49 -19.96 -12.17 12.64
N PHE A 50 -18.68 -12.42 12.45
CA PHE A 50 -18.07 -13.73 12.44
C PHE A 50 -17.09 -13.89 13.59
N PHE A 51 -17.06 -15.09 14.15
CA PHE A 51 -16.16 -15.46 15.22
C PHE A 51 -15.06 -16.40 14.70
N PRO A 52 -13.93 -16.51 15.41
CA PRO A 52 -12.86 -17.42 15.04
C PRO A 52 -13.37 -18.84 14.73
N LEU A 53 -12.69 -19.51 13.80
CA LEU A 53 -12.99 -20.87 13.32
C LEU A 53 -14.22 -21.01 12.40
N THR A 54 -14.78 -19.89 11.92
CA THR A 54 -15.74 -19.89 10.81
C THR A 54 -15.02 -19.65 9.47
N PRO A 55 -15.49 -20.23 8.34
CA PRO A 55 -14.87 -20.00 7.03
C PRO A 55 -14.78 -18.52 6.64
N GLU A 56 -15.83 -17.75 6.91
CA GLU A 56 -15.92 -16.34 6.60
C GLU A 56 -14.91 -15.52 7.41
N TYR A 57 -14.77 -15.83 8.70
CA TYR A 57 -13.72 -15.24 9.54
C TYR A 57 -12.32 -15.52 8.96
N LEU A 58 -12.06 -16.75 8.54
CA LEU A 58 -10.75 -17.12 7.99
C LEU A 58 -10.44 -16.41 6.67
N PHE A 59 -11.45 -16.21 5.83
CA PHE A 59 -11.28 -15.50 4.56
C PHE A 59 -10.92 -14.02 4.78
N ASP A 60 -11.69 -13.31 5.61
CA ASP A 60 -11.51 -11.86 5.75
C ASP A 60 -10.44 -11.44 6.75
N ILE A 61 -9.99 -12.33 7.66
CA ILE A 61 -8.89 -12.02 8.58
C ILE A 61 -7.52 -12.07 7.90
N GLU A 62 -7.38 -12.76 6.77
CA GLU A 62 -6.12 -12.91 6.05
C GLU A 62 -5.62 -11.60 5.44
N HIS A 63 -4.30 -11.43 5.43
CA HIS A 63 -3.58 -10.31 4.82
C HIS A 63 -2.55 -10.82 3.83
N ALA A 64 -2.13 -9.95 2.89
CA ALA A 64 -1.08 -10.27 1.93
C ALA A 64 0.23 -10.70 2.61
N TYR A 65 0.52 -10.13 3.78
CA TYR A 65 1.75 -10.36 4.53
C TYR A 65 1.48 -10.88 5.94
N SER A 66 2.18 -11.93 6.34
CA SER A 66 2.04 -12.49 7.70
C SER A 66 2.58 -11.56 8.78
N SER A 67 3.37 -10.54 8.42
CA SER A 67 3.76 -9.46 9.34
C SER A 67 2.56 -8.69 9.89
N SER A 68 1.44 -8.66 9.16
CA SER A 68 0.22 -7.95 9.53
C SER A 68 -0.88 -8.86 10.06
N ASN A 69 -0.69 -10.18 10.16
CA ASN A 69 -1.75 -11.05 10.66
C ASN A 69 -1.89 -10.94 12.18
N GLU A 70 -3.08 -10.53 12.65
CA GLU A 70 -3.50 -10.64 14.05
C GLU A 70 -4.85 -11.37 14.13
N ALA A 71 -5.03 -12.15 15.20
CA ALA A 71 -6.29 -12.83 15.46
C ALA A 71 -7.21 -11.93 16.29
N SER A 72 -8.22 -11.36 15.62
CA SER A 72 -9.27 -10.56 16.24
C SER A 72 -10.22 -11.38 17.13
N ALA A 73 -10.92 -10.72 18.06
CA ALA A 73 -11.95 -11.34 18.87
C ALA A 73 -13.20 -11.69 18.03
N CYS A 74 -13.53 -10.83 17.07
CA CYS A 74 -14.52 -11.07 16.03
C CYS A 74 -14.20 -10.23 14.80
N LEU A 75 -14.73 -10.66 13.68
CA LEU A 75 -14.72 -9.97 12.41
C LEU A 75 -16.12 -9.45 12.09
N VAL A 76 -16.23 -8.22 11.62
CA VAL A 76 -17.49 -7.56 11.28
C VAL A 76 -17.42 -7.15 9.82
N GLU A 77 -18.36 -7.64 9.02
CA GLU A 77 -18.56 -7.22 7.64
C GLU A 77 -19.78 -6.28 7.58
N PRO A 78 -19.59 -4.95 7.66
CA PRO A 78 -20.67 -4.00 7.44
C PRO A 78 -21.17 -4.05 5.99
N GLY A 79 -22.48 -4.14 5.80
CA GLY A 79 -23.16 -4.11 4.51
C GLY A 79 -23.77 -2.76 4.13
N SER A 80 -23.65 -1.74 4.97
CA SER A 80 -24.14 -0.37 4.72
C SER A 80 -23.31 0.68 5.47
N ALA A 81 -23.31 1.92 4.99
CA ALA A 81 -22.60 3.02 5.65
C ALA A 81 -23.21 3.33 7.03
N GLU A 82 -24.51 3.14 7.19
CA GLU A 82 -25.22 3.29 8.47
C GLU A 82 -24.75 2.24 9.49
N ASP A 83 -24.53 0.99 9.07
CA ASP A 83 -24.01 -0.06 9.93
C ASP A 83 -22.56 0.22 10.36
N VAL A 84 -21.72 0.77 9.47
CA VAL A 84 -20.39 1.28 9.84
C VAL A 84 -20.53 2.34 10.94
N GLY A 85 -21.51 3.23 10.83
CA GLY A 85 -21.76 4.27 11.83
C GLY A 85 -22.20 3.73 13.19
N GLU A 86 -23.05 2.69 13.21
CA GLU A 86 -23.45 1.99 14.43
C GLU A 86 -22.25 1.28 15.06
N ILE A 87 -21.42 0.61 14.26
CA ILE A 87 -20.19 -0.05 14.71
C ILE A 87 -19.25 0.97 15.37
N LEU A 88 -18.98 2.11 14.74
CA LEU A 88 -18.12 3.17 15.30
C LEU A 88 -18.66 3.71 16.61
N ARG A 89 -19.98 3.94 16.72
CA ARG A 89 -20.62 4.38 17.98
C ARG A 89 -20.46 3.34 19.08
N ILE A 90 -20.62 2.06 18.77
CA ILE A 90 -20.42 0.98 19.75
C ILE A 90 -18.96 0.94 20.19
N LEU A 91 -18.01 0.89 19.26
CA LEU A 91 -16.57 0.85 19.54
C LEU A 91 -16.11 2.05 20.36
N GLY A 92 -16.60 3.25 20.04
CA GLY A 92 -16.36 4.46 20.81
C GLY A 92 -16.92 4.37 22.23
N SER A 93 -18.14 3.86 22.41
CA SER A 93 -18.77 3.70 23.73
C SER A 93 -18.11 2.63 24.60
N THR A 94 -17.60 1.56 24.01
CA THR A 94 -16.92 0.45 24.72
C THR A 94 -15.41 0.64 24.80
N ARG A 95 -14.88 1.70 24.17
CA ARG A 95 -13.45 1.98 24.01
C ARG A 95 -12.67 0.75 23.50
N THR A 96 -13.26 0.00 22.57
CA THR A 96 -12.69 -1.25 22.08
C THR A 96 -11.72 -0.98 20.93
N PRO A 97 -10.46 -1.45 21.00
CA PRO A 97 -9.53 -1.35 19.88
C PRO A 97 -10.08 -2.04 18.64
N PHE A 98 -9.85 -1.46 17.47
CA PHE A 98 -10.30 -2.04 16.21
C PHE A 98 -9.29 -1.84 15.08
N ALA A 99 -9.51 -2.49 13.95
CA ALA A 99 -8.81 -2.19 12.71
C ALA A 99 -9.78 -2.26 11.54
N VAL A 100 -9.43 -1.58 10.45
CA VAL A 100 -10.23 -1.53 9.23
C VAL A 100 -9.42 -2.15 8.11
N LYS A 101 -9.99 -3.14 7.44
CA LYS A 101 -9.37 -3.83 6.30
C LYS A 101 -10.18 -3.58 5.03
N GLY A 102 -9.55 -2.94 4.05
CA GLY A 102 -9.91 -3.08 2.64
C GLY A 102 -9.27 -4.36 2.09
N GLY A 103 -8.28 -4.23 1.20
CA GLY A 103 -7.56 -5.38 0.64
C GLY A 103 -6.44 -6.01 1.50
N GLY A 104 -6.15 -5.51 2.70
CA GLY A 104 -5.19 -6.17 3.62
C GLY A 104 -3.71 -6.13 3.22
N HIS A 105 -3.28 -5.11 2.48
CA HIS A 105 -1.91 -4.98 1.93
C HIS A 105 -0.94 -4.17 2.82
N ALA A 106 -1.37 -3.71 4.00
CA ALA A 106 -0.47 -3.03 4.94
C ALA A 106 0.58 -4.00 5.47
N THR A 107 1.83 -3.55 5.68
CA THR A 107 2.91 -4.36 6.25
C THR A 107 3.15 -4.11 7.74
N ASN A 108 2.62 -3.02 8.27
CA ASN A 108 2.79 -2.63 9.66
C ASN A 108 1.84 -3.44 10.55
N PRO A 109 2.36 -4.18 11.56
CA PRO A 109 1.52 -4.89 12.51
C PRO A 109 0.53 -3.93 13.21
N GLY A 110 -0.72 -4.35 13.36
CA GLY A 110 -1.73 -3.56 14.06
C GLY A 110 -2.29 -2.37 13.27
N PHE A 111 -1.99 -2.23 11.97
CA PHE A 111 -2.53 -1.13 11.14
C PHE A 111 -3.88 -1.52 10.53
N SER A 112 -3.90 -2.56 9.71
CA SER A 112 -5.13 -3.12 9.11
C SER A 112 -5.65 -4.35 9.86
N SER A 113 -4.96 -4.76 10.91
CA SER A 113 -5.29 -5.91 11.75
C SER A 113 -5.34 -5.55 13.23
N THR A 114 -6.03 -6.37 14.03
CA THR A 114 -6.15 -6.15 15.47
C THR A 114 -6.45 -7.45 16.22
N ARG A 115 -6.19 -7.45 17.53
CA ARG A 115 -6.74 -8.44 18.47
C ARG A 115 -8.14 -8.07 18.99
N GLY A 116 -8.59 -6.85 18.74
CA GLY A 116 -9.92 -6.37 19.11
C GLY A 116 -10.97 -6.75 18.07
N VAL A 117 -11.72 -5.76 17.57
CA VAL A 117 -12.73 -5.95 16.52
C VAL A 117 -12.14 -5.67 15.15
N GLN A 118 -12.15 -6.66 14.25
CA GLN A 118 -11.76 -6.46 12.86
C GLN A 118 -12.97 -5.99 12.05
N ILE A 119 -12.89 -4.82 11.41
CA ILE A 119 -13.88 -4.38 10.42
C ILE A 119 -13.34 -4.74 9.04
N ALA A 120 -14.04 -5.60 8.31
CA ALA A 120 -13.71 -6.01 6.94
C ALA A 120 -14.69 -5.37 5.97
N MET A 121 -14.18 -4.56 5.04
CA MET A 121 -15.01 -3.78 4.12
C MET A 121 -15.48 -4.60 2.89
N SER A 122 -15.34 -5.93 2.91
CA SER A 122 -15.54 -6.85 1.78
C SER A 122 -16.91 -6.74 1.10
N ARG A 123 -17.94 -6.30 1.83
CA ARG A 123 -19.29 -6.06 1.28
C ARG A 123 -19.44 -4.75 0.52
N PHE A 124 -18.52 -3.79 0.69
CA PHE A 124 -18.46 -2.57 -0.13
C PHE A 124 -17.71 -2.86 -1.43
N ASN A 125 -18.32 -3.68 -2.29
CA ASN A 125 -17.72 -4.23 -3.50
C ASN A 125 -18.43 -3.78 -4.79
N GLU A 126 -19.22 -2.71 -4.74
CA GLU A 126 -19.90 -2.16 -5.91
C GLU A 126 -18.98 -1.23 -6.73
N ILE A 127 -19.15 -1.27 -8.05
CA ILE A 127 -18.59 -0.30 -8.99
C ILE A 127 -19.73 0.29 -9.82
N LYS A 128 -19.84 1.63 -9.85
CA LYS A 128 -20.82 2.35 -10.68
C LYS A 128 -20.11 3.29 -11.63
N ILE A 129 -20.36 3.12 -12.92
CA ILE A 129 -19.66 3.85 -13.98
C ILE A 129 -20.55 5.00 -14.46
N GLY A 130 -20.19 6.22 -14.11
CA GLY A 130 -20.84 7.45 -14.57
C GLY A 130 -20.23 7.94 -15.87
N LEU A 131 -20.52 7.29 -17.00
CA LEU A 131 -19.95 7.65 -18.31
C LEU A 131 -20.24 9.12 -18.71
N THR A 132 -21.36 9.69 -18.27
CA THR A 132 -21.69 11.10 -18.52
C THR A 132 -21.04 12.08 -17.55
N SER A 133 -20.74 11.65 -16.32
CA SER A 133 -20.08 12.48 -15.30
C SER A 133 -18.56 12.41 -15.37
N GLY A 134 -17.99 11.46 -16.12
CA GLY A 134 -16.55 11.21 -16.16
C GLY A 134 -16.01 10.67 -14.85
N THR A 135 -16.87 9.98 -14.07
CA THR A 135 -16.52 9.45 -12.75
C THR A 135 -16.86 7.97 -12.62
N VAL A 136 -16.07 7.25 -11.83
CA VAL A 136 -16.32 5.86 -11.43
C VAL A 136 -16.41 5.84 -9.91
N GLU A 137 -17.55 5.39 -9.40
CA GLU A 137 -17.72 5.12 -7.98
C GLU A 137 -17.23 3.71 -7.67
N VAL A 138 -16.35 3.58 -6.68
CA VAL A 138 -15.67 2.34 -6.31
C VAL A 138 -15.83 2.10 -4.82
N GLY A 139 -16.38 0.94 -4.45
CA GLY A 139 -16.50 0.51 -3.06
C GLY A 139 -15.15 0.30 -2.37
N ALA A 140 -15.06 0.67 -1.10
CA ALA A 140 -13.82 0.63 -0.31
C ALA A 140 -13.27 -0.79 -0.04
N GLY A 141 -14.09 -1.82 -0.24
CA GLY A 141 -13.71 -3.22 -0.08
C GLY A 141 -12.96 -3.84 -1.24
N LEU A 142 -12.94 -3.18 -2.40
CA LEU A 142 -12.36 -3.72 -3.62
C LEU A 142 -10.84 -3.72 -3.61
N THR A 143 -10.26 -4.65 -4.38
CA THR A 143 -8.88 -4.56 -4.85
C THR A 143 -8.83 -3.91 -6.24
N TRP A 144 -7.65 -3.40 -6.60
CA TRP A 144 -7.47 -2.80 -7.93
C TRP A 144 -7.62 -3.80 -9.08
N ASP A 145 -7.35 -5.09 -8.86
CA ASP A 145 -7.62 -6.16 -9.82
C ASP A 145 -9.09 -6.16 -10.26
N GLN A 146 -9.99 -6.16 -9.28
CA GLN A 146 -11.44 -6.20 -9.51
C GLN A 146 -11.92 -4.92 -10.19
N VAL A 147 -11.31 -3.78 -9.87
CA VAL A 147 -11.64 -2.50 -10.51
C VAL A 147 -11.22 -2.51 -11.98
N TYR A 148 -9.99 -2.91 -12.28
CA TYR A 148 -9.49 -2.92 -13.65
C TYR A 148 -10.21 -3.94 -14.52
N GLU A 149 -10.55 -5.12 -13.99
CA GLU A 149 -11.33 -6.13 -14.71
C GLU A 149 -12.70 -5.59 -15.15
N VAL A 150 -13.38 -4.83 -14.29
CA VAL A 150 -14.67 -4.22 -14.62
C VAL A 150 -14.53 -3.06 -15.61
N LEU A 151 -13.46 -2.26 -15.50
CA LEU A 151 -13.26 -1.07 -16.33
C LEU A 151 -12.71 -1.37 -17.73
N GLU A 152 -12.00 -2.50 -17.92
CA GLU A 152 -11.35 -2.87 -19.17
C GLU A 152 -12.25 -2.77 -20.40
N LEU A 153 -13.53 -3.19 -20.27
CA LEU A 153 -14.49 -3.20 -21.38
C LEU A 153 -15.21 -1.86 -21.61
N THR A 154 -14.82 -0.81 -20.91
CA THR A 154 -15.55 0.47 -20.86
C THR A 154 -14.86 1.58 -21.65
N GLY A 155 -13.59 1.36 -22.04
CA GLY A 155 -12.76 2.36 -22.72
C GLY A 155 -12.23 3.47 -21.80
N VAL A 156 -12.42 3.33 -20.48
CA VAL A 156 -11.87 4.22 -19.47
C VAL A 156 -11.19 3.43 -18.35
N ASN A 157 -10.31 4.08 -17.61
CA ASN A 157 -9.65 3.56 -16.42
C ASN A 157 -9.52 4.67 -15.36
N VAL A 158 -9.04 4.33 -14.17
CA VAL A 158 -8.81 5.25 -13.06
C VAL A 158 -7.37 5.13 -12.55
N VAL A 159 -6.88 6.16 -11.86
CA VAL A 159 -5.53 6.18 -11.29
C VAL A 159 -5.47 5.29 -10.04
N GLY A 160 -5.13 4.01 -10.23
CA GLY A 160 -5.12 2.99 -9.17
C GLY A 160 -3.77 2.32 -8.91
N GLY A 161 -3.79 1.22 -8.15
CA GLY A 161 -2.62 0.44 -7.75
C GLY A 161 -1.93 -0.30 -8.91
N ARG A 162 -0.66 -0.65 -8.70
CA ARG A 162 0.25 -1.14 -9.75
C ARG A 162 0.50 -2.64 -9.76
N VAL A 163 0.17 -3.32 -8.67
CA VAL A 163 0.33 -4.78 -8.52
C VAL A 163 -0.93 -5.39 -7.95
N SER A 164 -1.10 -6.68 -8.20
CA SER A 164 -2.26 -7.45 -7.75
C SER A 164 -2.40 -7.46 -6.22
N GLY A 165 -3.64 -7.52 -5.74
CA GLY A 165 -3.99 -7.65 -4.33
C GLY A 165 -3.99 -6.35 -3.52
N ILE A 166 -3.66 -5.20 -4.13
CA ILE A 166 -3.74 -3.91 -3.45
C ILE A 166 -5.20 -3.49 -3.28
N GLY A 167 -5.61 -3.23 -2.02
CA GLY A 167 -6.92 -2.67 -1.70
C GLY A 167 -7.07 -1.20 -2.07
N VAL A 168 -8.22 -0.82 -2.62
CA VAL A 168 -8.55 0.55 -3.06
C VAL A 168 -8.38 1.57 -1.94
N ALA A 169 -8.99 1.31 -0.78
CA ALA A 169 -9.09 2.32 0.28
C ALA A 169 -7.74 2.74 0.87
N GLY A 170 -6.93 1.78 1.34
CA GLY A 170 -5.63 2.08 1.94
C GLY A 170 -4.64 2.67 0.94
N PHE A 171 -4.63 2.18 -0.29
CA PHE A 171 -3.79 2.74 -1.35
C PHE A 171 -4.11 4.21 -1.61
N THR A 172 -5.40 4.51 -1.79
CA THR A 172 -5.88 5.84 -2.15
C THR A 172 -5.71 6.81 -1.00
N LEU A 173 -6.16 6.46 0.22
CA LEU A 173 -6.11 7.38 1.37
C LEU A 173 -4.68 7.72 1.82
N GLY A 174 -3.66 6.98 1.36
CA GLY A 174 -2.25 7.29 1.59
C GLY A 174 -1.58 8.14 0.48
N GLY A 175 -2.25 8.39 -0.65
CA GLY A 175 -1.72 9.12 -1.80
C GLY A 175 -1.95 8.36 -3.11
N GLY A 176 -1.20 7.26 -3.30
CA GLY A 176 -1.46 6.28 -4.35
C GLY A 176 -0.67 6.54 -5.63
N TYR A 177 0.47 5.88 -5.77
CA TYR A 177 1.30 5.95 -6.97
C TYR A 177 0.88 4.88 -7.99
N SER A 178 0.61 5.34 -9.22
CA SER A 178 0.06 4.56 -10.32
C SER A 178 1.00 4.54 -11.53
N TYR A 179 0.75 3.62 -12.46
CA TYR A 179 1.34 3.70 -13.81
C TYR A 179 0.87 4.93 -14.57
N LEU A 180 -0.28 5.49 -14.20
CA LEU A 180 -0.83 6.69 -14.82
C LEU A 180 -0.43 7.99 -14.10
N SER A 181 0.43 7.92 -13.07
CA SER A 181 0.70 9.10 -12.24
C SER A 181 1.51 10.19 -12.94
N ASN A 182 2.33 9.84 -13.92
CA ASN A 182 3.02 10.84 -14.74
C ASN A 182 2.02 11.69 -15.56
N GLN A 183 0.93 11.10 -16.03
CA GLN A 183 -0.11 11.79 -16.81
C GLN A 183 -1.13 12.54 -15.96
N TYR A 184 -1.51 12.00 -14.80
CA TYR A 184 -2.67 12.48 -14.05
C TYR A 184 -2.43 12.72 -12.56
N GLY A 185 -1.21 12.55 -12.05
CA GLY A 185 -0.89 12.72 -10.63
C GLY A 185 -1.17 11.49 -9.77
N LEU A 186 -1.23 11.67 -8.45
CA LEU A 186 -1.52 10.57 -7.53
C LEU A 186 -3.00 10.17 -7.60
N ALA A 187 -3.34 9.00 -7.07
CA ALA A 187 -4.74 8.56 -6.97
C ALA A 187 -5.60 9.59 -6.22
N VAL A 188 -5.06 10.21 -5.15
CA VAL A 188 -5.74 11.30 -4.41
C VAL A 188 -5.99 12.56 -5.23
N ASP A 189 -5.20 12.81 -6.28
CA ASP A 189 -5.41 13.96 -7.17
C ASP A 189 -6.57 13.74 -8.14
N ASN A 190 -7.01 12.49 -8.27
CA ASN A 190 -8.05 12.04 -9.19
C ASN A 190 -9.35 11.69 -8.47
N ILE A 191 -9.56 12.18 -7.24
CA ILE A 191 -10.82 12.00 -6.53
C ILE A 191 -11.75 13.19 -6.80
N ALA A 192 -13.02 12.89 -7.04
CA ALA A 192 -14.12 13.85 -7.13
C ALA A 192 -14.95 13.91 -5.83
N GLY A 193 -14.94 12.84 -5.03
CA GLY A 193 -15.69 12.78 -3.77
C GLY A 193 -15.45 11.48 -2.99
N TYR A 194 -15.86 11.50 -1.72
CA TYR A 194 -15.86 10.34 -0.82
C TYR A 194 -17.22 10.19 -0.15
N GLU A 195 -17.73 8.97 -0.03
CA GLU A 195 -18.73 8.65 1.00
C GLU A 195 -17.97 8.29 2.28
N LEU A 196 -18.12 9.11 3.31
CA LEU A 196 -17.41 9.01 4.57
C LEU A 196 -18.38 8.77 5.72
N VAL A 197 -18.05 7.79 6.57
CA VAL A 197 -18.70 7.60 7.86
C VAL A 197 -17.81 8.22 8.94
N LEU A 198 -18.30 9.32 9.52
CA LEU A 198 -17.62 10.06 10.58
C LEU A 198 -17.55 9.25 11.88
N PRO A 199 -16.63 9.58 12.80
CA PRO A 199 -16.44 8.86 14.07
C PRO A 199 -17.70 8.81 14.96
N ASN A 200 -18.58 9.82 14.85
CA ASN A 200 -19.87 9.86 15.54
C ASN A 200 -20.97 9.00 14.86
N GLY A 201 -20.64 8.34 13.75
CA GLY A 201 -21.51 7.49 12.95
C GLY A 201 -22.40 8.21 11.94
N THR A 202 -22.12 9.48 11.63
CA THR A 202 -22.82 10.23 10.57
C THR A 202 -22.24 9.87 9.21
N VAL A 203 -23.09 9.53 8.24
CA VAL A 203 -22.71 9.33 6.83
C VAL A 203 -22.76 10.68 6.12
N THR A 204 -21.71 11.03 5.38
CA THR A 204 -21.64 12.27 4.60
C THR A 204 -20.90 12.06 3.30
N ILE A 205 -21.18 12.91 2.31
CA ILE A 205 -20.35 13.04 1.12
C ILE A 205 -19.35 14.15 1.38
N VAL A 206 -18.06 13.90 1.13
CA VAL A 206 -16.97 14.88 1.22
C VAL A 206 -16.50 15.20 -0.20
N THR A 207 -16.50 16.48 -0.54
CA THR A 207 -16.04 17.00 -1.84
C THR A 207 -15.02 18.12 -1.63
N SER A 208 -14.58 18.79 -2.71
CA SER A 208 -13.70 19.97 -2.61
C SER A 208 -14.29 21.14 -1.81
N ASP A 209 -15.61 21.16 -1.57
CA ASP A 209 -16.26 22.19 -0.77
C ASP A 209 -16.02 22.00 0.75
N ASP A 210 -15.58 20.81 1.16
CA ASP A 210 -15.30 20.42 2.55
C ASP A 210 -13.81 20.54 2.87
N ASP A 211 -13.22 21.74 2.72
CA ASP A 211 -11.76 22.01 2.67
C ASP A 211 -10.91 21.16 3.64
N ASP A 212 -11.30 21.08 4.92
CA ASP A 212 -10.54 20.35 5.94
C ASP A 212 -10.61 18.82 5.78
N LEU A 213 -11.80 18.24 5.59
CA LEU A 213 -11.93 16.79 5.37
C LEU A 213 -11.40 16.39 3.99
N TRP A 214 -11.61 17.23 2.98
CA TRP A 214 -11.06 17.06 1.64
C TRP A 214 -9.53 17.05 1.64
N PHE A 215 -8.91 17.94 2.41
CA PHE A 215 -7.47 17.93 2.62
C PHE A 215 -7.03 16.67 3.36
N GLY A 216 -7.67 16.35 4.50
CA GLY A 216 -7.29 15.25 5.37
C GLY A 216 -7.37 13.87 4.73
N LEU A 217 -8.45 13.56 4.01
CA LEU A 217 -8.65 12.26 3.37
C LEU A 217 -7.66 11.98 2.22
N ARG A 218 -7.10 13.04 1.62
CA ARG A 218 -6.10 12.94 0.55
C ARG A 218 -4.70 12.81 1.15
N GLY A 219 -4.42 11.67 1.78
CA GLY A 219 -3.10 11.30 2.31
C GLY A 219 -3.06 11.01 3.82
N GLY A 220 -4.07 11.41 4.60
CA GLY A 220 -4.10 11.22 6.07
C GLY A 220 -4.68 9.89 6.55
N LEU A 221 -4.93 8.93 5.65
CA LEU A 221 -5.36 7.57 5.96
C LEU A 221 -6.66 7.53 6.80
N ASN A 222 -6.76 6.61 7.76
CA ASN A 222 -8.00 6.26 8.48
C ASN A 222 -8.32 7.17 9.67
N ASN A 223 -7.75 8.37 9.75
CA ASN A 223 -7.83 9.21 10.96
C ASN A 223 -9.17 9.95 11.12
N PHE A 224 -9.90 10.17 10.04
CA PHE A 224 -11.06 11.08 10.02
C PHE A 224 -12.41 10.35 9.91
N GLY A 225 -12.40 9.01 9.87
CA GLY A 225 -13.58 8.17 9.68
C GLY A 225 -13.26 6.98 8.78
N ILE A 226 -14.32 6.29 8.34
CA ILE A 226 -14.23 5.15 7.43
C ILE A 226 -14.87 5.54 6.10
N VAL A 227 -14.08 5.56 5.03
CA VAL A 227 -14.59 5.75 3.67
C VAL A 227 -15.20 4.44 3.19
N THR A 228 -16.44 4.51 2.70
CA THR A 228 -17.21 3.37 2.17
C THR A 228 -17.22 3.33 0.64
N GLN A 229 -17.13 4.50 0.00
CA GLN A 229 -17.11 4.65 -1.45
C GLN A 229 -16.18 5.80 -1.88
N PHE A 230 -15.47 5.60 -2.98
CA PHE A 230 -14.59 6.60 -3.62
C PHE A 230 -15.17 6.97 -4.98
N MET A 231 -15.30 8.26 -5.28
CA MET A 231 -15.67 8.74 -6.62
C MET A 231 -14.39 9.17 -7.35
N PHE A 232 -13.87 8.33 -8.23
CA PHE A 232 -12.68 8.63 -9.03
C PHE A 232 -13.04 9.34 -10.33
N GLN A 233 -12.20 10.26 -10.78
CA GLN A 233 -12.20 10.71 -12.16
C GLN A 233 -11.67 9.59 -13.06
N SER A 234 -12.34 9.36 -14.19
CA SER A 234 -11.95 8.35 -15.16
C SER A 234 -11.26 8.97 -16.37
N HIS A 235 -10.24 8.29 -16.88
CA HIS A 235 -9.45 8.70 -18.04
C HIS A 235 -9.62 7.70 -19.19
N PRO A 236 -9.55 8.13 -20.46
CA PRO A 236 -9.57 7.20 -21.59
C PRO A 236 -8.47 6.15 -21.47
N GLN A 237 -8.81 4.89 -21.70
CA GLN A 237 -7.85 3.78 -21.65
C GLN A 237 -8.10 2.81 -22.81
N GLY A 238 -7.02 2.47 -23.50
CA GLY A 238 -6.96 1.34 -24.42
C GLY A 238 -5.84 0.39 -24.02
N ASP A 239 -5.41 -0.43 -24.98
CA ASP A 239 -4.25 -1.30 -24.80
C ASP A 239 -2.99 -0.50 -24.48
N ILE A 240 -2.15 -1.11 -23.65
CA ILE A 240 -0.85 -0.59 -23.23
C ILE A 240 0.26 -1.43 -23.83
N TRP A 241 1.49 -0.94 -23.80
CA TRP A 241 2.69 -1.73 -24.05
C TRP A 241 3.42 -1.91 -22.74
N ALA A 242 3.52 -3.16 -22.27
CA ALA A 242 4.03 -3.42 -20.94
C ALA A 242 4.61 -4.83 -20.83
N GLY A 243 5.34 -5.06 -19.73
CA GLY A 243 5.94 -6.35 -19.41
C GLY A 243 7.10 -6.19 -18.43
N PHE A 244 7.89 -7.24 -18.27
CA PHE A 244 9.07 -7.21 -17.42
C PHE A 244 10.21 -7.98 -18.07
N ILE A 245 11.43 -7.48 -17.87
CA ILE A 245 12.66 -8.10 -18.38
C ILE A 245 13.62 -8.31 -17.22
N TYR A 246 14.20 -9.49 -17.16
CA TYR A 246 15.26 -9.87 -16.24
C TYR A 246 16.63 -9.66 -16.88
N TYR A 247 17.53 -9.09 -16.10
CA TYR A 247 18.91 -8.80 -16.47
C TYR A 247 19.86 -9.38 -15.42
N SER A 248 20.97 -9.94 -15.91
CA SER A 248 22.02 -10.51 -15.04
C SER A 248 22.89 -9.42 -14.40
N GLU A 249 23.69 -9.79 -13.39
CA GLU A 249 24.64 -8.88 -12.71
C GLU A 249 25.58 -8.17 -13.71
N ASN A 250 25.94 -8.82 -14.82
CA ASN A 250 26.87 -8.30 -15.82
C ASN A 250 26.36 -7.06 -16.55
N GLU A 251 25.04 -6.86 -16.59
CA GLU A 251 24.40 -5.77 -17.34
C GLU A 251 24.10 -4.55 -16.47
N LEU A 252 24.41 -4.59 -15.16
CA LEU A 252 24.08 -3.50 -14.23
C LEU A 252 24.76 -2.17 -14.59
N ASP A 253 25.97 -2.20 -15.15
CA ASP A 253 26.66 -0.99 -15.60
C ASP A 253 25.97 -0.35 -16.82
N ALA A 254 25.50 -1.17 -17.78
CA ALA A 254 24.73 -0.67 -18.92
C ALA A 254 23.37 -0.10 -18.46
N ILE A 255 22.68 -0.79 -17.56
CA ILE A 255 21.41 -0.32 -16.97
C ILE A 255 21.58 1.02 -16.26
N LYS A 256 22.67 1.17 -15.49
CA LYS A 256 23.02 2.42 -14.81
C LYS A 256 23.16 3.59 -15.79
N GLU A 257 23.89 3.39 -16.89
CA GLU A 257 24.09 4.43 -17.92
C GLU A 257 22.77 4.84 -18.57
N VAL A 258 21.92 3.88 -18.90
CA VAL A 258 20.63 4.14 -19.55
C VAL A 258 19.62 4.79 -18.59
N LEU A 259 19.55 4.34 -17.34
CA LEU A 259 18.63 4.88 -16.33
C LEU A 259 18.80 6.39 -16.10
N VAL A 260 20.05 6.86 -16.03
CA VAL A 260 20.36 8.28 -15.82
C VAL A 260 19.85 9.13 -16.99
N ASN A 261 19.92 8.61 -18.20
CA ASN A 261 19.42 9.29 -19.40
C ASN A 261 17.88 9.25 -19.49
N PHE A 262 17.26 8.14 -19.08
CA PHE A 262 15.82 7.96 -19.12
C PHE A 262 15.08 9.07 -18.34
N GLN A 263 15.52 9.39 -17.12
CA GLN A 263 14.86 10.42 -16.31
C GLN A 263 14.84 11.81 -17.00
N GLN A 264 15.78 12.09 -17.91
CA GLN A 264 15.83 13.36 -18.62
C GLN A 264 15.00 13.36 -19.92
N LYS A 265 14.81 12.18 -20.52
CA LYS A 265 14.07 11.99 -21.76
C LYS A 265 12.60 11.59 -21.54
N ASN A 266 12.25 11.18 -20.32
CA ASN A 266 10.96 10.54 -20.02
C ASN A 266 9.78 11.35 -20.57
N ASP A 267 8.88 10.69 -21.27
CA ASP A 267 7.57 11.25 -21.58
C ASP A 267 6.58 10.92 -20.45
N ASP A 268 5.41 11.56 -20.46
CA ASP A 268 4.42 11.37 -19.41
C ASP A 268 3.77 9.97 -19.45
N LYS A 269 3.88 9.22 -20.55
CA LYS A 269 3.26 7.90 -20.73
C LYS A 269 4.13 6.74 -20.27
N ALA A 270 5.44 6.96 -20.18
CA ALA A 270 6.40 5.93 -19.82
C ALA A 270 6.62 5.85 -18.30
N VAL A 271 6.57 4.62 -17.77
CA VAL A 271 6.93 4.30 -16.39
C VAL A 271 7.88 3.11 -16.37
N LEU A 272 8.93 3.22 -15.56
CA LEU A 272 9.86 2.14 -15.25
C LEU A 272 9.88 1.86 -13.75
N ILE A 273 9.96 0.58 -13.40
CA ILE A 273 10.31 0.14 -12.05
C ILE A 273 11.54 -0.76 -12.19
N VAL A 274 12.71 -0.24 -11.83
CA VAL A 274 13.98 -0.96 -11.92
C VAL A 274 14.26 -1.61 -10.56
N SER A 275 14.12 -2.93 -10.47
CA SER A 275 14.23 -3.69 -9.22
C SER A 275 15.54 -4.48 -9.15
N LEU A 276 16.41 -4.08 -8.23
CA LEU A 276 17.62 -4.78 -7.85
C LEU A 276 17.29 -5.76 -6.73
N ALA A 277 17.56 -7.04 -6.96
CA ALA A 277 17.35 -8.08 -5.96
C ALA A 277 18.61 -8.92 -5.80
N TYR A 278 18.70 -9.64 -4.68
CA TYR A 278 19.84 -10.53 -4.39
C TYR A 278 19.38 -11.98 -4.20
N SER A 279 20.16 -12.91 -4.74
CA SER A 279 20.08 -14.33 -4.42
C SER A 279 21.48 -14.93 -4.25
N LEU A 280 21.59 -16.03 -3.51
CA LEU A 280 22.86 -16.72 -3.29
C LEU A 280 23.47 -17.27 -4.60
N ASP A 281 22.62 -17.68 -5.54
CA ASP A 281 23.05 -18.34 -6.78
C ASP A 281 23.45 -17.33 -7.87
N GLN A 282 22.77 -16.19 -7.95
CA GLN A 282 22.95 -15.21 -9.03
C GLN A 282 23.70 -13.95 -8.60
N GLY A 283 23.93 -13.73 -7.30
CA GLY A 283 24.38 -12.44 -6.82
C GLY A 283 23.28 -11.39 -6.95
N VAL A 284 23.64 -10.18 -7.37
CA VAL A 284 22.65 -9.12 -7.63
C VAL A 284 22.12 -9.27 -9.05
N TYR A 285 20.81 -9.28 -9.21
CA TYR A 285 20.15 -9.28 -10.51
C TYR A 285 19.15 -8.13 -10.58
N CYS A 286 18.74 -7.76 -11.80
CA CYS A 286 17.84 -6.66 -12.05
C CYS A 286 16.58 -7.16 -12.78
N THR A 287 15.40 -6.73 -12.34
CA THR A 287 14.14 -6.87 -13.06
C THR A 287 13.62 -5.48 -13.38
N ILE A 288 13.38 -5.17 -14.65
CA ILE A 288 12.78 -3.91 -15.05
C ILE A 288 11.35 -4.17 -15.49
N ILE A 289 10.39 -3.52 -14.83
CA ILE A 289 9.01 -3.46 -15.29
C ILE A 289 8.88 -2.26 -16.23
N TYR A 290 8.34 -2.51 -17.42
CA TYR A 290 8.06 -1.51 -18.44
C TYR A 290 6.57 -1.27 -18.53
N PHE A 291 6.19 0.00 -18.64
CA PHE A 291 4.83 0.42 -18.90
C PHE A 291 4.81 1.62 -19.84
N TYR A 292 3.95 1.57 -20.85
CA TYR A 292 3.63 2.68 -21.74
C TYR A 292 2.13 2.77 -21.98
N ASP A 293 1.54 3.95 -21.74
CA ASP A 293 0.12 4.21 -21.99
C ASP A 293 -0.21 4.45 -23.48
N ALA A 294 0.10 3.44 -24.29
CA ALA A 294 -0.30 3.24 -25.69
C ALA A 294 0.13 1.83 -26.15
N PRO A 295 -0.49 1.24 -27.18
CA PRO A 295 -0.13 -0.09 -27.66
C PRO A 295 1.28 -0.17 -28.28
N THR A 296 1.88 0.97 -28.62
CA THR A 296 3.24 1.04 -29.18
C THR A 296 3.99 2.20 -28.52
N PRO A 297 5.16 1.93 -27.89
CA PRO A 297 5.95 2.97 -27.27
C PRO A 297 6.64 3.85 -28.32
N SER A 298 7.07 5.04 -27.90
CA SER A 298 8.08 5.82 -28.61
C SER A 298 9.45 5.12 -28.54
N ASP A 299 10.50 5.81 -29.00
CA ASP A 299 11.89 5.36 -28.87
C ASP A 299 12.41 5.37 -27.42
N ILE A 300 11.57 5.75 -26.45
CA ILE A 300 11.95 5.99 -25.05
C ILE A 300 12.59 4.78 -24.33
N PHE A 301 12.29 3.56 -24.78
CA PHE A 301 12.85 2.32 -24.21
C PHE A 301 13.95 1.68 -25.06
N GLU A 302 14.28 2.22 -26.23
CA GLU A 302 15.24 1.56 -27.16
C GLU A 302 16.60 1.29 -26.51
N ASP A 303 17.12 2.27 -25.76
CA ASP A 303 18.40 2.16 -25.04
C ASP A 303 18.38 0.99 -24.03
N PHE A 304 17.24 0.74 -23.37
CA PHE A 304 17.08 -0.38 -22.44
C PHE A 304 16.90 -1.72 -23.15
N LEU A 305 16.13 -1.75 -24.24
CA LEU A 305 15.86 -2.96 -25.02
C LEU A 305 17.09 -3.44 -25.81
N ALA A 306 18.09 -2.58 -26.01
CA ALA A 306 19.37 -2.94 -26.59
C ALA A 306 20.30 -3.72 -25.62
N ILE A 307 20.02 -3.66 -24.31
CA ILE A 307 20.80 -4.39 -23.29
C ILE A 307 20.44 -5.88 -23.39
N PRO A 308 21.42 -6.80 -23.41
CA PRO A 308 21.17 -8.23 -23.44
C PRO A 308 20.26 -8.70 -22.28
N ALA A 309 19.04 -9.12 -22.61
CA ALA A 309 18.11 -9.69 -21.65
C ALA A 309 18.49 -11.13 -21.28
N ALA A 310 18.32 -11.49 -20.00
CA ALA A 310 18.41 -12.88 -19.57
C ALA A 310 17.10 -13.63 -19.84
N GLU A 311 15.97 -13.01 -19.51
CA GLU A 311 14.62 -13.55 -19.69
C GLU A 311 13.60 -12.39 -19.71
N GLY A 312 12.38 -12.67 -20.15
CA GLY A 312 11.26 -11.75 -20.09
C GLY A 312 10.92 -11.15 -21.45
N ASN A 313 9.78 -10.49 -21.50
CA ASN A 313 9.28 -9.85 -22.70
C ASN A 313 8.41 -8.64 -22.36
N VAL A 314 8.17 -7.86 -23.39
CA VAL A 314 7.32 -6.67 -23.38
C VAL A 314 6.49 -6.72 -24.64
N SER A 315 5.19 -6.47 -24.52
CA SER A 315 4.25 -6.55 -25.63
C SER A 315 3.03 -5.68 -25.37
N THR A 316 2.25 -5.47 -26.43
CA THR A 316 0.91 -4.92 -26.29
C THR A 316 0.03 -5.88 -25.47
N THR A 317 -0.66 -5.35 -24.47
CA THR A 317 -1.56 -6.09 -23.58
C THR A 317 -2.61 -5.13 -23.02
N SER A 318 -3.64 -5.66 -22.36
CA SER A 318 -4.56 -4.81 -21.59
C SER A 318 -3.96 -4.39 -20.25
N PHE A 319 -4.48 -3.30 -19.68
CA PHE A 319 -4.05 -2.81 -18.36
C PHE A 319 -4.35 -3.82 -17.26
N SER A 320 -5.53 -4.45 -17.31
CA SER A 320 -5.97 -5.46 -16.33
C SER A 320 -5.06 -6.70 -16.36
N ASP A 321 -4.84 -7.27 -17.54
CA ASP A 321 -3.97 -8.45 -17.72
C ASP A 321 -2.54 -8.16 -17.25
N PHE A 322 -2.02 -6.97 -17.53
CA PHE A 322 -0.68 -6.59 -17.07
C PHE A 322 -0.58 -6.54 -15.55
N VAL A 323 -1.50 -5.84 -14.86
CA VAL A 323 -1.48 -5.76 -13.38
C VAL A 323 -1.63 -7.14 -12.75
N GLN A 324 -2.49 -8.00 -13.30
CA GLN A 324 -2.65 -9.38 -12.85
C GLN A 324 -1.40 -10.23 -13.13
N SER A 325 -0.67 -9.98 -14.22
CA SER A 325 0.60 -10.67 -14.52
C SER A 325 1.71 -10.34 -13.52
N LEU A 326 1.64 -9.18 -12.87
CA LEU A 326 2.54 -8.74 -11.80
C LEU A 326 2.15 -9.27 -10.42
N ASN A 327 1.28 -10.29 -10.36
CA ASN A 327 0.92 -10.95 -9.11
C ASN A 327 2.21 -11.32 -8.35
N PRO A 328 2.41 -10.80 -7.11
CA PRO A 328 3.54 -11.23 -6.32
C PRO A 328 3.49 -12.75 -6.27
N GLN A 329 4.57 -13.36 -6.75
CA GLN A 329 4.70 -14.82 -6.87
C GLN A 329 4.07 -15.50 -5.63
N PRO A 330 3.39 -16.65 -5.77
CA PRO A 330 2.85 -17.43 -4.63
C PRO A 330 3.86 -17.65 -3.50
N GLU A 331 5.15 -17.54 -3.84
CA GLU A 331 6.34 -17.57 -2.99
C GLU A 331 6.38 -16.46 -1.91
N PHE A 332 5.80 -15.29 -2.16
CA PHE A 332 5.77 -14.17 -1.21
C PHE A 332 4.52 -14.16 -0.31
N ASN A 333 3.48 -14.92 -0.67
CA ASN A 333 2.26 -15.00 0.12
C ASN A 333 2.55 -15.62 1.48
N GLY A 334 2.14 -14.91 2.54
CA GLY A 334 2.38 -15.34 3.92
C GLY A 334 3.82 -15.15 4.39
N LEU A 335 4.72 -14.55 3.59
CA LEU A 335 6.00 -14.08 4.11
C LEU A 335 5.81 -12.83 4.97
N ARG A 336 6.76 -12.62 5.87
CA ARG A 336 6.85 -11.36 6.60
C ARG A 336 7.54 -10.34 5.70
N THR A 337 6.89 -9.21 5.54
CA THR A 337 7.31 -8.16 4.62
C THR A 337 7.28 -6.82 5.33
N PHE A 338 8.26 -5.98 5.00
CA PHE A 338 8.37 -4.61 5.48
C PHE A 338 8.75 -3.72 4.31
N TYR A 339 8.17 -2.52 4.25
CA TYR A 339 8.55 -1.54 3.26
C TYR A 339 9.27 -0.39 3.94
N ASN A 340 10.16 0.27 3.20
CA ASN A 340 10.75 1.52 3.64
C ASN A 340 11.10 2.35 2.41
N ALA A 341 11.19 3.65 2.59
CA ALA A 341 11.52 4.58 1.53
C ALA A 341 12.72 5.46 1.91
N ALA A 342 13.62 5.68 0.96
CA ALA A 342 14.62 6.72 0.93
C ALA A 342 14.35 7.68 -0.26
N PRO A 343 14.01 8.94 0.00
CA PRO A 343 13.83 9.91 -1.07
C PRO A 343 15.17 10.24 -1.73
N VAL A 344 15.15 10.37 -3.06
CA VAL A 344 16.20 10.98 -3.87
C VAL A 344 15.60 12.21 -4.58
N THR A 345 16.36 13.05 -5.29
CA THR A 345 15.80 14.08 -6.21
C THR A 345 16.12 13.79 -7.67
N GLN A 346 17.18 13.04 -7.91
CA GLN A 346 17.66 12.64 -9.23
C GLN A 346 18.33 11.27 -9.15
N TYR A 347 18.22 10.49 -10.23
CA TYR A 347 19.01 9.28 -10.39
C TYR A 347 20.35 9.63 -11.02
N SER A 348 21.42 9.32 -10.30
CA SER A 348 22.80 9.45 -10.76
C SER A 348 23.49 8.09 -10.72
N PRO A 349 24.63 7.92 -11.41
CA PRO A 349 25.43 6.70 -11.30
C PRO A 349 25.78 6.36 -9.83
N ALA A 350 26.08 7.38 -9.02
CA ALA A 350 26.40 7.20 -7.60
C ALA A 350 25.20 6.69 -6.79
N VAL A 351 23.99 7.19 -7.07
CA VAL A 351 22.75 6.68 -6.43
C VAL A 351 22.51 5.23 -6.82
N PHE A 352 22.63 4.88 -8.11
CA PHE A 352 22.44 3.51 -8.56
C PHE A 352 23.45 2.55 -7.92
N ASP A 353 24.74 2.91 -7.92
CA ASP A 353 25.80 2.11 -7.30
C ASP A 353 25.58 1.94 -5.79
N ALA A 354 25.04 2.97 -5.10
CA ALA A 354 24.67 2.86 -3.70
C ALA A 354 23.56 1.81 -3.48
N PHE A 355 22.51 1.80 -4.32
CA PHE A 355 21.46 0.78 -4.24
C PHE A 355 21.97 -0.63 -4.56
N VAL A 356 22.83 -0.79 -5.56
CA VAL A 356 23.46 -2.09 -5.88
C VAL A 356 24.29 -2.59 -4.69
N ASN A 357 25.15 -1.73 -4.13
CA ASN A 357 26.01 -2.08 -3.00
C ASN A 357 25.22 -2.44 -1.75
N GLN A 358 24.14 -1.71 -1.44
CA GLN A 358 23.26 -2.02 -0.31
C GLN A 358 22.52 -3.34 -0.53
N THR A 359 21.95 -3.54 -1.72
CA THR A 359 21.25 -4.80 -2.08
C THR A 359 22.19 -5.99 -1.95
N LYS A 360 23.42 -5.87 -2.44
CA LYS A 360 24.45 -6.91 -2.31
C LYS A 360 24.84 -7.16 -0.85
N PHE A 361 25.12 -6.10 -0.09
CA PHE A 361 25.56 -6.21 1.30
C PHE A 361 24.48 -6.86 2.17
N TRP A 362 23.25 -6.34 2.13
CA TRP A 362 22.15 -6.84 2.96
C TRP A 362 21.62 -8.18 2.47
N GLY A 363 21.52 -8.37 1.15
CA GLY A 363 21.17 -9.65 0.57
C GLY A 363 22.14 -10.73 1.01
N ALA A 364 23.44 -10.54 0.81
CA ALA A 364 24.45 -11.50 1.23
C ALA A 364 24.43 -11.73 2.74
N HIS A 365 24.32 -10.67 3.55
CA HIS A 365 24.28 -10.80 4.99
C HIS A 365 23.04 -11.56 5.49
N LEU A 366 21.85 -11.16 5.07
CA LEU A 366 20.59 -11.75 5.54
C LEU A 366 20.39 -13.16 5.02
N SER A 367 20.83 -13.48 3.79
CA SER A 367 20.79 -14.85 3.27
C SER A 367 21.67 -15.84 4.06
N THR A 368 22.64 -15.37 4.85
CA THR A 368 23.37 -16.23 5.82
C THR A 368 22.57 -16.55 7.07
N LEU A 369 21.61 -15.68 7.44
CA LEU A 369 20.76 -15.85 8.60
C LEU A 369 19.51 -16.66 8.25
N ASP A 370 18.92 -16.39 7.09
CA ASP A 370 17.76 -17.08 6.55
C ASP A 370 17.83 -17.09 5.01
N LYS A 371 17.92 -18.29 4.44
CA LYS A 371 18.03 -18.49 2.99
C LYS A 371 16.77 -18.08 2.23
N ASN A 372 15.65 -17.91 2.92
CA ASN A 372 14.37 -17.48 2.34
C ASN A 372 14.18 -15.95 2.43
N VAL A 373 15.19 -15.19 2.86
CA VAL A 373 15.16 -13.72 2.75
C VAL A 373 15.34 -13.31 1.30
N THR A 374 14.52 -12.35 0.87
CA THR A 374 14.70 -11.63 -0.40
C THR A 374 14.82 -10.14 -0.14
N VAL A 375 16.00 -9.57 -0.33
CA VAL A 375 16.17 -8.11 -0.33
C VAL A 375 15.91 -7.60 -1.73
N ILE A 376 15.01 -6.61 -1.83
CA ILE A 376 14.70 -5.91 -3.07
C ILE A 376 14.93 -4.42 -2.78
N SER A 377 15.60 -3.76 -3.71
CA SER A 377 15.62 -2.30 -3.82
C SER A 377 15.09 -1.97 -5.19
N ALA A 378 14.24 -0.95 -5.31
CA ALA A 378 13.86 -0.52 -6.64
C ALA A 378 13.94 0.99 -6.81
N LEU A 379 14.07 1.37 -8.07
CA LEU A 379 14.26 2.73 -8.54
C LEU A 379 13.05 3.03 -9.45
N GLU A 380 12.38 4.15 -9.23
CA GLU A 380 11.20 4.57 -9.98
C GLU A 380 11.43 6.00 -10.52
N PRO A 381 12.02 6.14 -11.72
CA PRO A 381 12.23 7.43 -12.36
C PRO A 381 10.91 8.00 -12.87
N PHE A 382 10.12 8.56 -11.96
CA PHE A 382 8.92 9.32 -12.32
C PHE A 382 9.28 10.60 -13.09
N ASP A 383 8.32 11.06 -13.90
CA ASP A 383 8.42 12.33 -14.57
C ASP A 383 8.48 13.49 -13.56
N LYS A 384 9.21 14.55 -13.91
CA LYS A 384 9.39 15.73 -13.05
C LYS A 384 8.07 16.49 -12.81
N GLY A 385 7.11 16.34 -13.71
CA GLY A 385 5.78 16.94 -13.66
C GLY A 385 4.75 16.18 -12.83
N LEU A 386 5.03 14.97 -12.34
CA LEU A 386 4.05 14.14 -11.60
C LEU A 386 3.34 14.92 -10.47
N PHE A 387 4.09 15.68 -9.67
CA PHE A 387 3.52 16.41 -8.53
C PHE A 387 2.87 17.75 -8.90
N SER A 388 2.85 18.12 -10.19
CA SER A 388 2.20 19.34 -10.68
C SER A 388 0.70 19.19 -10.95
N HIS A 389 0.21 17.94 -11.00
CA HIS A 389 -1.21 17.63 -11.26
C HIS A 389 -2.14 17.90 -10.07
N GLY A 390 -1.64 17.73 -8.85
CA GLY A 390 -2.43 17.82 -7.62
C GLY A 390 -2.60 19.24 -7.06
N SER A 391 -3.79 19.55 -6.55
CA SER A 391 -4.02 20.72 -5.69
C SER A 391 -3.81 20.30 -4.22
N GLY A 392 -2.72 20.76 -3.61
CA GLY A 392 -2.24 20.52 -2.24
C GLY A 392 -3.08 19.58 -1.35
N SER A 393 -2.48 18.46 -0.91
CA SER A 393 -3.13 17.43 -0.11
C SER A 393 -2.44 17.19 1.24
N ALA A 394 -3.01 16.34 2.10
CA ALA A 394 -2.38 15.96 3.37
C ALA A 394 -1.00 15.34 3.13
N TYR A 395 -0.88 14.42 2.18
CA TYR A 395 0.41 13.92 1.71
C TYR A 395 1.05 15.00 0.81
N PRO A 396 2.20 15.57 1.21
CA PRO A 396 2.73 16.75 0.54
C PRO A 396 3.26 16.42 -0.86
N THR A 397 3.11 17.37 -1.78
CA THR A 397 3.57 17.30 -3.17
C THR A 397 5.07 17.60 -3.35
N LEU A 398 5.85 17.61 -2.25
CA LEU A 398 7.25 18.00 -2.27
C LEU A 398 8.07 17.01 -3.11
N SER A 399 8.73 17.54 -4.15
CA SER A 399 9.51 16.79 -5.14
C SER A 399 10.65 16.02 -4.48
N SER A 400 10.44 14.76 -4.16
CA SER A 400 11.50 13.74 -4.03
C SER A 400 10.89 12.36 -3.75
N LEU A 401 10.69 11.65 -4.86
CA LEU A 401 10.94 10.22 -5.07
C LEU A 401 10.33 9.16 -4.14
N LEU A 402 9.72 8.18 -4.81
CA LEU A 402 9.46 6.85 -4.31
C LEU A 402 10.73 6.06 -4.10
N THR A 403 10.59 5.07 -3.23
CA THR A 403 11.53 3.98 -3.02
C THR A 403 10.77 2.80 -2.47
N LEU A 404 11.25 1.62 -2.85
CA LEU A 404 10.47 0.40 -2.82
C LEU A 404 10.62 -0.47 -1.57
N PRO A 405 9.65 -1.40 -1.45
CA PRO A 405 9.75 -2.60 -0.67
C PRO A 405 11.12 -3.27 -0.52
N SER A 406 11.45 -3.71 0.70
CA SER A 406 12.40 -4.82 0.91
C SER A 406 11.73 -5.90 1.76
N ASN A 407 11.42 -7.03 1.16
CA ASN A 407 10.84 -8.17 1.87
C ASN A 407 11.87 -8.78 2.85
N GLY A 408 11.44 -9.35 3.97
CA GLY A 408 12.41 -9.90 4.92
C GLY A 408 11.78 -10.49 6.18
N PRO A 409 12.10 -11.75 6.55
CA PRO A 409 11.71 -12.33 7.82
C PRO A 409 12.31 -11.57 9.01
N THR A 410 11.49 -11.45 10.06
CA THR A 410 11.75 -10.62 11.24
C THR A 410 12.96 -11.00 12.07
N SER A 411 13.68 -9.99 12.57
CA SER A 411 13.81 -9.69 14.01
C SER A 411 14.45 -8.30 14.17
N HIS A 412 14.70 -7.85 15.39
CA HIS A 412 15.16 -6.52 15.83
C HIS A 412 16.24 -5.78 14.99
N SER A 413 16.94 -6.45 14.07
CA SER A 413 17.98 -5.91 13.20
C SER A 413 17.46 -4.98 12.09
N ILE A 414 16.20 -5.11 11.64
CA ILE A 414 15.64 -4.23 10.58
C ILE A 414 15.45 -2.77 11.06
N LYS A 415 15.35 -2.54 12.38
CA LYS A 415 15.31 -1.18 12.96
C LYS A 415 16.59 -0.38 12.71
N GLN A 416 17.69 -1.05 12.37
CA GLN A 416 18.99 -0.43 12.10
C GLN A 416 19.27 -0.26 10.61
N TRP A 417 18.25 -0.31 9.75
CA TRP A 417 18.49 -0.17 8.31
C TRP A 417 18.85 1.28 7.95
N PRO A 418 20.05 1.55 7.41
CA PRO A 418 20.61 2.89 7.27
C PRO A 418 20.18 3.58 5.96
N LEU A 419 19.04 3.17 5.35
CA LEU A 419 18.63 3.71 4.05
C LEU A 419 18.26 5.20 4.11
N ARG A 420 17.81 5.69 5.28
CA ARG A 420 17.25 7.05 5.39
C ARG A 420 18.22 8.18 5.02
N TYR A 421 19.53 7.95 5.12
CA TYR A 421 20.53 9.01 4.94
C TYR A 421 21.71 8.61 4.04
N ALA A 422 22.07 7.34 3.93
CA ALA A 422 23.29 6.96 3.21
C ALA A 422 23.22 7.23 1.69
N THR A 423 22.07 7.00 1.06
CA THR A 423 21.93 7.04 -0.41
C THR A 423 21.87 8.46 -0.98
N SER A 424 21.19 9.39 -0.30
CA SER A 424 21.09 10.79 -0.73
C SER A 424 22.31 11.63 -0.33
N LEU A 425 22.92 11.34 0.83
CA LEU A 425 24.15 12.01 1.28
C LEU A 425 25.37 11.61 0.44
N ALA A 426 25.41 10.39 -0.10
CA ALA A 426 26.50 9.92 -0.96
C ALA A 426 26.67 10.76 -2.24
N ASP A 427 25.59 11.44 -2.68
CA ASP A 427 25.56 12.25 -3.91
C ASP A 427 25.26 13.74 -3.61
N GLY A 428 25.32 14.16 -2.34
CA GLY A 428 25.13 15.56 -1.94
C GLY A 428 23.71 16.11 -2.16
N GLN A 429 22.70 15.25 -2.31
CA GLN A 429 21.32 15.66 -2.59
C GLN A 429 20.63 16.18 -1.33
N ASN A 430 19.95 17.33 -1.42
CA ASN A 430 19.20 17.90 -0.31
C ASN A 430 17.76 17.35 -0.25
N VAL A 431 17.61 16.18 0.38
CA VAL A 431 16.31 15.52 0.59
C VAL A 431 15.76 15.73 2.00
N SER A 432 16.30 16.68 2.76
CA SER A 432 15.90 16.94 4.16
C SER A 432 14.42 17.35 4.33
N ARG A 433 13.75 17.72 3.23
CA ARG A 433 12.33 18.11 3.18
C ARG A 433 11.46 17.13 2.40
N ALA A 434 12.03 15.99 2.01
CA ALA A 434 11.31 14.97 1.27
C ALA A 434 10.38 14.20 2.20
N ALA A 435 9.14 14.01 1.77
CA ALA A 435 8.15 13.29 2.56
C ALA A 435 8.18 11.80 2.26
N LEU A 436 8.23 10.99 3.32
CA LEU A 436 8.08 9.54 3.22
C LEU A 436 6.64 9.17 2.87
N TYR A 437 6.49 8.26 1.92
CA TYR A 437 5.17 7.76 1.52
C TYR A 437 4.53 6.96 2.67
N PRO A 438 3.39 7.38 3.23
CA PRO A 438 2.84 6.79 4.45
C PRO A 438 2.39 5.34 4.30
N ASN A 439 2.14 4.87 3.08
CA ASN A 439 1.82 3.45 2.80
C ASN A 439 3.06 2.55 2.84
N TYR A 440 4.28 3.12 2.73
CA TYR A 440 5.54 2.37 2.84
C TYR A 440 6.31 2.68 4.12
N ALA A 441 5.95 3.73 4.86
CA ALA A 441 6.65 4.09 6.08
C ALA A 441 6.53 3.02 7.17
N LEU A 442 7.65 2.65 7.77
CA LEU A 442 7.71 1.69 8.88
C LEU A 442 7.05 2.28 10.13
N PHE A 443 6.30 1.45 10.86
CA PHE A 443 5.75 1.81 12.17
C PHE A 443 6.80 2.52 13.06
N GLY A 444 6.39 3.61 13.72
CA GLY A 444 7.29 4.46 14.51
C GLY A 444 8.02 5.55 13.73
N THR A 445 7.80 5.66 12.41
CA THR A 445 8.21 6.84 11.64
C THR A 445 7.53 8.10 12.21
N PRO A 446 8.28 9.16 12.54
CA PRO A 446 7.71 10.46 12.92
C PRO A 446 6.74 10.99 11.87
N LEU A 447 5.64 11.62 12.29
CA LEU A 447 4.66 12.18 11.35
C LEU A 447 5.27 13.31 10.51
N GLU A 448 6.21 14.05 11.08
CA GLU A 448 6.92 15.13 10.43
C GLU A 448 7.73 14.64 9.22
N ASP A 449 8.22 13.39 9.25
CA ASP A 449 8.93 12.79 8.13
C ASP A 449 7.99 12.43 6.96
N MET A 450 6.68 12.26 7.21
CA MET A 450 5.69 11.91 6.19
C MET A 450 4.85 13.11 5.73
N TYR A 451 4.57 14.04 6.64
CA TYR A 451 3.60 15.12 6.41
C TYR A 451 4.23 16.51 6.55
N GLY A 452 5.46 16.62 7.08
CA GLY A 452 6.17 17.90 7.21
C GLY A 452 5.33 18.95 7.94
N GLY A 453 5.17 20.12 7.33
CA GLY A 453 4.36 21.22 7.87
C GLY A 453 2.86 20.94 7.97
N ASN A 454 2.36 19.85 7.37
CA ASN A 454 0.94 19.52 7.40
C ASN A 454 0.48 18.87 8.71
N VAL A 455 1.41 18.40 9.56
CA VAL A 455 1.08 17.69 10.82
C VAL A 455 0.14 18.50 11.70
N GLU A 456 0.43 19.79 11.93
CA GLU A 456 -0.40 20.64 12.79
C GLU A 456 -1.82 20.83 12.23
N ARG A 457 -1.96 20.92 10.90
CA ARG A 457 -3.28 21.02 10.26
C ARG A 457 -4.06 19.71 10.43
N LEU A 458 -3.42 18.55 10.21
CA LEU A 458 -4.06 17.24 10.37
C LEU A 458 -4.51 16.99 11.81
N GLN A 459 -3.73 17.44 12.79
CA GLN A 459 -4.09 17.40 14.20
C GLN A 459 -5.34 18.23 14.52
N LYS A 460 -5.41 19.45 13.98
CA LYS A 460 -6.59 20.32 14.14
C LYS A 460 -7.84 19.70 13.52
N ILE A 461 -7.72 19.14 12.31
CA ILE A 461 -8.82 18.45 11.63
C ILE A 461 -9.27 17.24 12.44
N LYS A 462 -8.32 16.40 12.90
CA LYS A 462 -8.62 15.23 13.73
C LYS A 462 -9.37 15.61 15.01
N ALA A 463 -8.92 16.65 15.72
CA ALA A 463 -9.56 17.10 16.95
C ALA A 463 -10.98 17.64 16.71
N ALA A 464 -11.24 18.26 15.55
CA ALA A 464 -12.56 18.76 15.20
C ALA A 464 -13.53 17.65 14.78
N VAL A 465 -13.04 16.68 13.99
CA VAL A 465 -13.84 15.60 13.42
C VAL A 465 -14.08 14.45 14.40
N ASP A 466 -13.09 14.18 15.27
CA ASP A 466 -13.09 13.05 16.20
C ASP A 466 -12.73 13.48 17.64
N PRO A 467 -13.56 14.33 18.29
CA PRO A 467 -13.26 14.88 19.62
C PRO A 467 -13.22 13.81 20.72
N GLU A 468 -13.90 12.68 20.52
CA GLU A 468 -13.92 11.54 21.45
C GLU A 468 -12.80 10.52 21.16
N ASP A 469 -11.96 10.79 20.16
CA ASP A 469 -10.86 9.93 19.73
C ASP A 469 -11.28 8.46 19.49
N VAL A 470 -12.35 8.28 18.73
CA VAL A 470 -12.84 6.95 18.32
C VAL A 470 -11.87 6.34 17.30
N MET A 471 -11.44 7.09 16.29
CA MET A 471 -10.44 6.63 15.31
C MET A 471 -9.04 6.48 15.93
N GLY A 472 -8.81 7.06 17.11
CA GLY A 472 -7.64 6.75 17.94
C GLY A 472 -7.59 5.30 18.41
N LEU A 473 -8.74 4.64 18.55
CA LEU A 473 -8.86 3.21 18.90
C LEU A 473 -8.54 2.29 17.71
N ALA A 474 -8.56 2.82 16.48
CA ALA A 474 -8.18 2.07 15.29
C ALA A 474 -6.66 1.83 15.26
N GLY A 475 -6.20 0.89 14.44
CA GLY A 475 -4.80 0.83 14.01
C GLY A 475 -4.35 2.08 13.22
N GLY A 476 -3.09 2.09 12.78
CA GLY A 476 -2.55 3.09 11.87
C GLY A 476 -1.83 4.28 12.52
N TRP A 477 -1.49 5.27 11.71
CA TRP A 477 -0.90 6.54 12.16
C TRP A 477 -1.90 7.35 13.00
N LYS A 478 -1.39 8.16 13.93
CA LYS A 478 -2.18 8.96 14.86
C LYS A 478 -1.75 10.41 14.79
N PHE A 479 -2.69 11.32 14.54
CA PHE A 479 -2.46 12.76 14.56
C PHE A 479 -2.78 13.35 15.92
#